data_AF-A0A9E1RU66-F1
#
_entry.id   AF-A0A9E1RU66-F1
#
_cell.length_a   1.000
_cell.length_b   1.000
_cell.length_c   1.000
_cell.angle_alpha   90.00
_cell.angle_beta   90.00
_cell.angle_gamma   90.00
#
_symmetry.space_group_name_H-M   'P 1'
#
loop_
_entity.id
_entity.type
_entity.pdbx_description
1 polymer ?
#
loop_
_entity_poly.entity_id
_entity_poly.type
_entity_poly.pdbx_seq_one_letter_code
_entity_poly.pdbx_strand_id
1 'polypeptide(L)'
;MSTSHIDALCHVFVDEQMYNGFGAAEVKSTGARRGSIMCAKDGVVGRGVLLDIPGLLNTTHLEPGTPVMIADLEAAEATQGVQVGVGDILLIGTGRDARRAETGPWHPFADGLAGLHPECIPWLHERGVAVLGSDGVSDVLPGQHPSEWAMPIHQCVIVAMGVHLLDNLRLDRLAEACRRHDRWSFLFTIAPLRIEGGTGSPVNPVALF
;
A
#
# COMPACT_ATOMS: atom_id res chain seq x y z
N MET A 1 -11.35 -10.62 -8.69
CA MET A 1 -10.06 -9.98 -9.01
C MET A 1 -10.24 -8.53 -8.64
N SER A 2 -9.52 -8.02 -7.64
CA SER A 2 -9.58 -6.59 -7.30
C SER A 2 -8.77 -5.80 -8.31
N THR A 3 -9.15 -4.54 -8.53
CA THR A 3 -8.50 -3.63 -9.48
C THR A 3 -7.46 -2.81 -8.75
N SER A 4 -6.28 -2.61 -9.34
CA SER A 4 -5.26 -1.71 -8.79
C SER A 4 -5.85 -0.30 -8.64
N HIS A 5 -5.80 0.25 -7.44
CA HIS A 5 -6.42 1.53 -7.13
C HIS A 5 -5.61 2.32 -6.10
N ILE A 6 -5.90 3.61 -6.03
CA ILE A 6 -5.42 4.51 -4.99
C ILE A 6 -6.57 4.89 -4.08
N ASP A 7 -6.32 4.90 -2.78
CA ASP A 7 -7.24 5.40 -1.77
C ASP A 7 -6.98 6.86 -1.45
N ALA A 8 -8.07 7.64 -1.40
CA ALA A 8 -8.01 9.05 -1.07
C ALA A 8 -7.91 9.25 0.45
N LEU A 9 -7.59 10.48 0.88
CA LEU A 9 -7.45 10.81 2.30
C LEU A 9 -8.78 10.77 3.07
N CYS A 10 -9.90 10.64 2.36
CA CYS A 10 -11.24 10.45 2.91
C CYS A 10 -11.74 9.00 2.87
N HIS A 11 -10.90 8.04 2.48
CA HIS A 11 -11.31 6.65 2.26
C HIS A 11 -11.75 5.94 3.54
N VAL A 12 -11.08 6.21 4.66
CA VAL A 12 -11.33 5.61 5.96
C VAL A 12 -11.40 6.67 7.05
N PHE A 13 -12.09 6.35 8.14
CA PHE A 13 -12.25 7.22 9.31
C PHE A 13 -11.77 6.52 10.58
N VAL A 14 -11.25 7.29 11.53
CA VAL A 14 -11.00 6.87 12.92
C VAL A 14 -11.69 7.87 13.82
N ASP A 15 -12.51 7.39 14.76
CA ASP A 15 -13.27 8.25 15.70
C ASP A 15 -14.04 9.39 15.00
N GLU A 16 -14.73 9.05 13.90
CA GLU A 16 -15.46 9.98 13.03
C GLU A 16 -14.61 11.10 12.41
N GLN A 17 -13.29 10.92 12.34
CA GLN A 17 -12.35 11.89 11.77
C GLN A 17 -11.55 11.31 10.59
N MET A 18 -11.23 12.20 9.66
CA MET A 18 -10.30 12.03 8.54
C MET A 18 -8.98 12.73 8.85
N TYR A 19 -8.03 12.56 7.93
CA TYR A 19 -6.79 13.34 7.92
C TYR A 19 -7.03 14.84 8.16
N ASN A 20 -6.17 15.44 8.96
CA ASN A 20 -6.20 16.85 9.35
C ASN A 20 -7.44 17.26 10.18
N GLY A 21 -8.10 16.29 10.84
CA GLY A 21 -9.20 16.52 11.79
C GLY A 21 -10.55 16.85 11.14
N PHE A 22 -10.72 16.62 9.84
CA PHE A 22 -12.01 16.81 9.18
C PHE A 22 -13.00 15.72 9.60
N GLY A 23 -14.25 16.08 9.89
CA GLY A 23 -15.26 15.11 10.31
C GLY A 23 -15.75 14.20 9.17
N ALA A 24 -16.10 12.95 9.49
CA ALA A 24 -16.65 11.97 8.55
C ALA A 24 -17.93 12.45 7.83
N ALA A 25 -18.67 13.39 8.42
CA ALA A 25 -19.84 14.03 7.82
C ALA A 25 -19.53 14.83 6.53
N GLU A 26 -18.25 15.10 6.23
CA GLU A 26 -17.80 15.67 4.95
C GLU A 26 -17.86 14.66 3.79
N VAL A 27 -18.04 13.37 4.08
CA VAL A 27 -18.25 12.31 3.10
C VAL A 27 -19.70 11.86 3.16
N LYS A 28 -20.42 12.04 2.04
CA LYS A 28 -21.84 11.69 1.92
C LYS A 28 -22.07 10.82 0.70
N SER A 29 -23.30 10.33 0.53
CA SER A 29 -23.71 9.61 -0.69
C SER A 29 -23.53 10.42 -1.98
N THR A 30 -23.38 11.74 -1.88
CA THR A 30 -23.08 12.66 -2.99
C THR A 30 -21.58 12.90 -3.21
N GLY A 31 -20.70 12.18 -2.51
CA GLY A 31 -19.24 12.32 -2.58
C GLY A 31 -18.60 13.04 -1.38
N ALA A 32 -17.27 13.03 -1.37
CA ALA A 32 -16.42 13.65 -0.36
C ALA A 32 -16.11 15.13 -0.67
N ARG A 33 -16.39 16.02 0.28
CA ARG A 33 -16.11 17.47 0.16
C ARG A 33 -14.67 17.84 0.53
N ARG A 34 -13.98 16.95 1.26
CA ARG A 34 -12.59 17.09 1.73
C ARG A 34 -11.85 15.77 1.49
N GLY A 35 -10.54 15.86 1.27
CA GLY A 35 -9.66 14.68 1.17
C GLY A 35 -9.98 13.73 0.02
N SER A 36 -10.79 14.13 -0.97
CA SER A 36 -11.15 13.30 -2.10
C SER A 36 -9.95 13.01 -3.02
N ILE A 37 -10.13 12.08 -3.95
CA ILE A 37 -9.08 11.70 -4.90
C ILE A 37 -8.60 12.88 -5.76
N MET A 38 -9.35 13.98 -5.80
CA MET A 38 -8.94 15.22 -6.44
C MET A 38 -7.68 15.85 -5.83
N CYS A 39 -7.29 15.46 -4.61
CA CYS A 39 -5.98 15.81 -4.03
C CYS A 39 -4.80 15.29 -4.89
N ALA A 40 -5.00 14.22 -5.65
CA ALA A 40 -3.98 13.62 -6.53
C ALA A 40 -4.31 13.79 -8.03
N LYS A 41 -5.20 14.73 -8.40
CA LYS A 41 -5.73 14.91 -9.78
C LYS A 41 -4.69 15.24 -10.86
N ASP A 42 -3.53 15.73 -10.44
CA ASP A 42 -2.42 16.12 -11.32
C ASP A 42 -1.35 15.01 -11.43
N GLY A 43 -1.66 13.84 -10.87
CA GLY A 43 -0.79 12.69 -10.80
C GLY A 43 0.15 12.73 -9.60
N VAL A 44 0.70 11.57 -9.27
CA VAL A 44 1.80 11.44 -8.33
C VAL A 44 2.99 10.89 -9.11
N VAL A 45 4.10 11.60 -9.03
CA VAL A 45 5.36 11.25 -9.70
C VAL A 45 6.46 11.36 -8.67
N GLY A 46 7.23 10.29 -8.49
CA GLY A 46 8.28 10.27 -7.50
C GLY A 46 9.20 9.07 -7.66
N ARG A 47 10.11 8.92 -6.71
CA ARG A 47 10.94 7.72 -6.62
C ARG A 47 10.11 6.59 -6.01
N GLY A 48 9.88 5.54 -6.79
CA GLY A 48 9.35 4.28 -6.28
C GLY A 48 10.47 3.43 -5.69
N VAL A 49 10.18 2.77 -4.58
CA VAL A 49 11.04 1.74 -3.99
C VAL A 49 10.21 0.48 -3.80
N LEU A 50 10.68 -0.66 -4.34
CA LEU A 50 10.06 -1.96 -4.08
C LEU A 50 10.87 -2.69 -3.02
N LEU A 51 10.21 -3.08 -1.93
CA LEU A 51 10.70 -4.09 -0.99
C LEU A 51 10.02 -5.42 -1.31
N ASP A 52 10.73 -6.31 -2.00
CA ASP A 52 10.25 -7.67 -2.34
C ASP A 52 10.51 -8.68 -1.21
N ILE A 53 9.50 -8.89 -0.37
CA ILE A 53 9.60 -9.78 0.80
C ILE A 53 9.65 -11.27 0.39
N PRO A 54 8.87 -11.78 -0.58
CA PRO A 54 9.05 -13.13 -1.09
C PRO A 54 10.48 -13.41 -1.57
N GLY A 55 11.05 -12.47 -2.35
CA GLY A 55 12.42 -12.57 -2.82
C GLY A 55 13.45 -12.65 -1.68
N LEU A 56 13.28 -11.84 -0.63
CA LEU A 56 14.10 -11.90 0.59
C LEU A 56 14.03 -13.28 1.25
N LEU A 57 12.84 -13.86 1.34
CA LEU A 57 12.60 -15.16 2.00
C LEU A 57 12.81 -16.37 1.08
N ASN A 58 13.33 -16.16 -0.15
CA ASN A 58 13.52 -17.20 -1.16
C ASN A 58 12.23 -18.01 -1.47
N THR A 59 11.08 -17.33 -1.46
CA THR A 59 9.76 -17.87 -1.83
C THR A 59 9.14 -17.07 -2.97
N THR A 60 8.07 -17.58 -3.57
CA THR A 60 7.30 -16.86 -4.60
C THR A 60 6.20 -15.99 -4.00
N HIS A 61 5.75 -16.31 -2.79
CA HIS A 61 4.67 -15.60 -2.10
C HIS A 61 4.67 -15.87 -0.59
N LEU A 62 3.96 -15.01 0.15
CA LEU A 62 3.62 -15.21 1.55
C LEU A 62 2.21 -15.81 1.67
N GLU A 63 2.00 -16.65 2.69
CA GLU A 63 0.66 -17.18 2.97
C GLU A 63 -0.24 -16.13 3.63
N PRO A 64 -1.56 -16.17 3.41
CA PRO A 64 -2.54 -15.36 4.12
C PRO A 64 -2.32 -15.35 5.63
N GLY A 65 -2.41 -14.17 6.24
CA GLY A 65 -2.14 -13.99 7.66
C GLY A 65 -0.65 -13.91 8.02
N THR A 66 0.28 -14.01 7.06
CA THR A 66 1.71 -13.81 7.34
C THR A 66 1.99 -12.31 7.56
N PRO A 67 2.47 -11.91 8.74
CA PRO A 67 2.85 -10.53 9.00
C PRO A 67 4.24 -10.23 8.42
N VAL A 68 4.37 -9.06 7.78
CA VAL A 68 5.64 -8.45 7.40
C VAL A 68 6.04 -7.48 8.51
N MET A 69 7.15 -7.77 9.17
CA MET A 69 7.65 -7.05 10.36
C MET A 69 8.69 -5.99 9.96
N ILE A 70 9.05 -5.09 10.89
CA ILE A 70 10.10 -4.10 10.63
C ILE A 70 11.41 -4.76 10.20
N ALA A 71 11.77 -5.88 10.85
CA ALA A 71 12.98 -6.64 10.54
C ALA A 71 13.01 -7.13 9.08
N ASP A 72 11.85 -7.49 8.51
CA ASP A 72 11.76 -7.90 7.10
C ASP A 72 11.98 -6.72 6.16
N LEU A 73 11.46 -5.53 6.51
CA LEU A 73 11.67 -4.30 5.74
C LEU A 73 13.15 -3.90 5.71
N GLU A 74 13.80 -3.92 6.86
CA GLU A 74 15.22 -3.56 6.98
C GLU A 74 16.13 -4.61 6.34
N ALA A 75 15.80 -5.89 6.46
CA ALA A 75 16.51 -6.96 5.78
C ALA A 75 16.33 -6.88 4.26
N ALA A 76 15.14 -6.49 3.77
CA ALA A 76 14.89 -6.22 2.36
C ALA A 76 15.74 -5.05 1.87
N GLU A 77 15.74 -3.91 2.58
CA GLU A 77 16.60 -2.75 2.26
C GLU A 77 18.07 -3.16 2.11
N ALA A 78 18.60 -3.90 3.10
CA ALA A 78 19.99 -4.34 3.11
C ALA A 78 20.31 -5.31 1.96
N THR A 79 19.46 -6.31 1.73
CA THR A 79 19.69 -7.34 0.70
C THR A 79 19.51 -6.79 -0.72
N GLN A 80 18.57 -5.87 -0.89
CA GLN A 80 18.22 -5.26 -2.18
C GLN A 80 19.07 -4.02 -2.48
N GLY A 81 19.95 -3.61 -1.55
CA GLY A 81 20.83 -2.47 -1.75
C GLY A 81 20.07 -1.15 -1.97
N VAL A 82 18.92 -0.99 -1.29
CA VAL A 82 18.07 0.20 -1.40
C VAL A 82 17.70 0.70 -0.02
N GLN A 83 17.51 2.00 0.12
CA GLN A 83 17.01 2.61 1.34
C GLN A 83 15.78 3.44 1.02
N VAL A 84 14.69 3.21 1.74
CA VAL A 84 13.48 4.02 1.76
C VAL A 84 13.76 5.31 2.51
N GLY A 85 13.37 6.43 1.91
CA GLY A 85 13.54 7.76 2.47
C GLY A 85 12.35 8.67 2.20
N VAL A 86 12.52 9.91 2.68
CA VAL A 86 11.47 10.92 2.67
C VAL A 86 10.98 11.19 1.25
N GLY A 87 9.66 11.14 1.05
CA GLY A 87 9.00 11.42 -0.23
C GLY A 87 8.92 10.22 -1.17
N ASP A 88 9.46 9.05 -0.79
CA ASP A 88 9.36 7.86 -1.63
C ASP A 88 7.93 7.32 -1.72
N ILE A 89 7.68 6.65 -2.85
CA ILE A 89 6.52 5.79 -3.05
C ILE A 89 6.98 4.37 -2.70
N LEU A 90 6.65 3.93 -1.50
CA LEU A 90 7.05 2.62 -0.98
C LEU A 90 6.08 1.54 -1.44
N LEU A 91 6.58 0.49 -2.07
CA LEU A 91 5.82 -0.67 -2.51
C LEU A 91 6.30 -1.91 -1.75
N ILE A 92 5.38 -2.62 -1.09
CA ILE A 92 5.65 -3.86 -0.37
C ILE A 92 5.09 -5.04 -1.17
N GLY A 93 5.99 -5.88 -1.68
CA GLY A 93 5.62 -7.10 -2.40
C GLY A 93 5.34 -8.26 -1.44
N THR A 94 4.20 -8.92 -1.60
CA THR A 94 3.81 -10.12 -0.83
C THR A 94 3.64 -11.37 -1.71
N GLY A 95 3.61 -11.23 -3.03
CA GLY A 95 3.49 -12.32 -3.99
C GLY A 95 2.04 -12.77 -4.23
N ARG A 96 1.05 -11.90 -4.00
CA ARG A 96 -0.39 -12.24 -4.10
C ARG A 96 -0.75 -12.93 -5.42
N ASP A 97 -0.28 -12.40 -6.55
CA ASP A 97 -0.61 -12.97 -7.86
C ASP A 97 0.07 -14.31 -8.13
N ALA A 98 1.29 -14.52 -7.62
CA ALA A 98 1.99 -15.80 -7.71
C ALA A 98 1.22 -16.87 -6.92
N ARG A 99 0.85 -16.56 -5.67
CA ARG A 99 -0.01 -17.43 -4.87
C ARG A 99 -1.30 -17.79 -5.58
N ARG A 100 -1.98 -16.79 -6.16
CA ARG A 100 -3.24 -16.99 -6.88
C ARG A 100 -3.08 -17.90 -8.10
N ALA A 101 -1.96 -17.76 -8.82
CA ALA A 101 -1.68 -18.61 -9.97
C ALA A 101 -1.43 -20.08 -9.55
N GLU A 102 -0.81 -20.29 -8.39
CA GLU A 102 -0.51 -21.62 -7.85
C GLU A 102 -1.71 -22.31 -7.21
N THR A 103 -2.45 -21.60 -6.36
CA THR A 103 -3.49 -22.18 -5.48
C THR A 103 -4.93 -21.83 -5.89
N GLY A 104 -5.09 -20.92 -6.84
CA GLY A 104 -6.38 -20.39 -7.26
C GLY A 104 -6.83 -19.15 -6.47
N PRO A 105 -8.01 -18.58 -6.80
CA PRO A 105 -8.56 -17.45 -6.06
C PRO A 105 -9.02 -17.85 -4.66
N TRP A 106 -8.90 -16.94 -3.71
CA TRP A 106 -9.39 -17.10 -2.33
C TRP A 106 -10.16 -15.84 -1.89
N HIS A 107 -10.81 -15.91 -0.73
CA HIS A 107 -11.58 -14.79 -0.19
C HIS A 107 -10.78 -14.09 0.93
N PRO A 108 -10.32 -12.83 0.74
CA PRO A 108 -9.45 -12.14 1.70
C PRO A 108 -9.97 -12.10 3.14
N PHE A 109 -11.28 -11.94 3.34
CA PHE A 109 -11.85 -11.89 4.69
C PHE A 109 -12.14 -13.26 5.31
N ALA A 110 -12.08 -14.34 4.52
CA ALA A 110 -12.28 -15.70 5.03
C ALA A 110 -10.92 -16.37 5.31
N ASP A 111 -9.99 -16.22 4.37
CA ASP A 111 -8.69 -16.91 4.42
C ASP A 111 -7.54 -16.00 4.85
N GLY A 112 -7.71 -14.67 4.78
CA GLY A 112 -6.71 -13.67 5.15
C GLY A 112 -5.93 -13.07 3.97
N LEU A 113 -4.99 -12.20 4.32
CA LEU A 113 -4.00 -11.60 3.42
C LEU A 113 -2.66 -11.47 4.17
N ALA A 114 -1.55 -11.68 3.47
CA ALA A 114 -0.25 -11.24 3.97
C ALA A 114 -0.16 -9.71 3.84
N GLY A 115 0.59 -9.08 4.74
CA GLY A 115 0.76 -7.63 4.74
C GLY A 115 1.58 -7.16 5.93
N LEU A 116 1.72 -5.86 6.08
CA LEU A 116 2.45 -5.23 7.17
C LEU A 116 1.78 -5.50 8.50
N HIS A 117 2.62 -5.84 9.48
CA HIS A 117 2.22 -5.82 10.87
C HIS A 117 2.06 -4.37 11.36
N PRO A 118 1.13 -4.08 12.29
CA PRO A 118 0.87 -2.71 12.76
C PRO A 118 2.05 -2.06 13.47
N GLU A 119 3.00 -2.86 13.98
CA GLU A 119 4.26 -2.33 14.52
C GLU A 119 5.07 -1.56 13.49
N CYS A 120 4.84 -1.75 12.19
CA CYS A 120 5.56 -1.04 11.13
C CYS A 120 5.13 0.43 11.00
N ILE A 121 4.05 0.86 11.66
CA ILE A 121 3.52 2.23 11.53
C ILE A 121 4.54 3.30 11.94
N PRO A 122 5.22 3.23 13.11
CA PRO A 122 6.27 4.19 13.46
C PRO A 122 7.42 4.20 12.46
N TRP A 123 7.81 3.04 11.91
CA TRP A 123 8.85 2.95 10.89
C TRP A 123 8.44 3.68 9.60
N LEU A 124 7.21 3.45 9.11
CA LEU A 124 6.67 4.17 7.96
C LEU A 124 6.67 5.69 8.17
N HIS A 125 6.30 6.14 9.36
CA HIS A 125 6.29 7.55 9.73
C HIS A 125 7.70 8.14 9.78
N GLU A 126 8.66 7.44 10.39
CA GLU A 126 10.06 7.85 10.44
C GLU A 126 10.68 7.95 9.04
N ARG A 127 10.35 7.01 8.14
CA ARG A 127 10.83 7.06 6.75
C ARG A 127 10.20 8.19 5.93
N GLY A 128 9.06 8.76 6.35
CA GLY A 128 8.43 9.90 5.69
C GLY A 128 7.95 9.60 4.28
N VAL A 129 7.42 8.39 4.04
CA VAL A 129 6.90 7.97 2.73
C VAL A 129 5.72 8.84 2.29
N ALA A 130 5.65 9.16 1.00
CA ALA A 130 4.57 9.99 0.44
C ALA A 130 3.35 9.16 0.00
N VAL A 131 3.60 7.92 -0.41
CA VAL A 131 2.58 6.93 -0.80
C VAL A 131 3.06 5.55 -0.36
N LEU A 132 2.16 4.74 0.18
CA LEU A 132 2.41 3.34 0.51
C LEU A 132 1.59 2.46 -0.44
N GLY A 133 2.16 1.37 -0.94
CA GLY A 133 1.46 0.44 -1.81
C GLY A 133 1.82 -1.00 -1.56
N SER A 134 0.92 -1.89 -1.96
CA SER A 134 1.13 -3.34 -1.90
C SER A 134 0.41 -4.05 -3.04
N ASP A 135 0.84 -5.27 -3.34
CA ASP A 135 0.03 -6.17 -4.16
C ASP A 135 -1.18 -6.73 -3.41
N GLY A 136 -1.28 -6.55 -2.09
CA GLY A 136 -2.46 -6.78 -1.26
C GLY A 136 -3.19 -5.49 -0.87
N VAL A 137 -3.53 -5.35 0.41
CA VAL A 137 -4.16 -4.13 1.00
C VAL A 137 -3.25 -3.47 2.02
N SER A 138 -1.93 -3.69 1.94
CA SER A 138 -0.93 -3.25 2.94
C SER A 138 -1.08 -3.82 4.35
N ASP A 139 -2.29 -4.01 4.89
CA ASP A 139 -2.57 -4.70 6.15
C ASP A 139 -2.42 -6.22 6.02
N VAL A 140 -1.84 -6.84 7.04
CA VAL A 140 -2.06 -8.27 7.28
C VAL A 140 -3.51 -8.49 7.73
N LEU A 141 -4.19 -9.50 7.16
CA LEU A 141 -5.54 -9.89 7.55
C LEU A 141 -5.57 -11.36 8.03
N PRO A 142 -6.25 -11.67 9.14
CA PRO A 142 -6.92 -10.74 10.06
C PRO A 142 -5.91 -9.80 10.75
N GLY A 143 -6.34 -8.59 11.07
CA GLY A 143 -5.49 -7.61 11.75
C GLY A 143 -4.95 -8.16 13.07
N GLN A 144 -3.64 -8.02 13.29
CA GLN A 144 -2.93 -8.62 14.43
C GLN A 144 -2.71 -7.62 15.61
N HIS A 145 -3.65 -6.70 15.83
CA HIS A 145 -3.62 -5.69 16.91
C HIS A 145 -4.91 -5.79 17.77
N PRO A 146 -5.13 -5.00 18.85
CA PRO A 146 -6.34 -5.05 19.66
C PRO A 146 -7.59 -5.06 18.79
N SER A 147 -8.56 -5.87 19.20
CA SER A 147 -9.76 -6.26 18.45
C SER A 147 -10.60 -5.13 17.86
N GLU A 148 -10.33 -3.89 18.25
CA GLU A 148 -11.00 -2.66 17.84
C GLU A 148 -10.44 -2.06 16.54
N TRP A 149 -9.26 -2.49 16.07
CA TRP A 149 -8.65 -2.00 14.83
C TRP A 149 -8.64 -3.08 13.75
N ALA A 150 -9.59 -3.01 12.82
CA ALA A 150 -9.74 -4.00 11.76
C ALA A 150 -8.62 -3.91 10.70
N MET A 151 -8.15 -2.70 10.38
CA MET A 151 -7.12 -2.43 9.38
C MET A 151 -6.22 -1.27 9.85
N PRO A 152 -5.38 -1.50 10.87
CA PRO A 152 -4.58 -0.46 11.50
C PRO A 152 -3.58 0.24 10.57
N ILE A 153 -3.04 -0.42 9.54
CA ILE A 153 -2.16 0.24 8.55
C ILE A 153 -3.00 1.25 7.78
N HIS A 154 -4.13 0.84 7.19
CA HIS A 154 -5.07 1.75 6.53
C HIS A 154 -5.45 2.95 7.40
N GLN A 155 -5.90 2.67 8.62
CA GLN A 155 -6.42 3.68 9.53
C GLN A 155 -5.32 4.69 9.92
N CYS A 156 -4.14 4.23 10.31
CA CYS A 156 -3.07 5.13 10.75
C CYS A 156 -2.39 5.86 9.58
N VAL A 157 -2.08 5.16 8.47
CA VAL A 157 -1.37 5.74 7.34
C VAL A 157 -2.23 6.80 6.63
N ILE A 158 -3.53 6.55 6.47
CA ILE A 158 -4.43 7.55 5.85
C ILE A 158 -4.79 8.66 6.85
N VAL A 159 -5.36 8.31 8.00
CA VAL A 159 -5.97 9.31 8.90
C VAL A 159 -4.92 10.06 9.71
N ALA A 160 -3.94 9.37 10.29
CA ALA A 160 -2.94 10.02 11.13
C ALA A 160 -1.81 10.66 10.31
N MET A 161 -1.36 10.00 9.23
CA MET A 161 -0.19 10.44 8.47
C MET A 161 -0.54 11.23 7.20
N GLY A 162 -1.75 11.10 6.66
CA GLY A 162 -2.15 11.78 5.42
C GLY A 162 -1.49 11.20 4.17
N VAL A 163 -1.18 9.91 4.19
CA VAL A 163 -0.50 9.19 3.12
C VAL A 163 -1.54 8.39 2.31
N HIS A 164 -1.46 8.50 0.99
CA HIS A 164 -2.30 7.70 0.09
C HIS A 164 -1.85 6.24 0.07
N LEU A 165 -2.83 5.33 -0.07
CA LEU A 165 -2.56 3.90 -0.26
C LEU A 165 -2.76 3.48 -1.72
N LEU A 166 -1.93 2.55 -2.17
CA LEU A 166 -2.06 1.86 -3.46
C LEU A 166 -2.29 0.38 -3.22
N ASP A 167 -3.48 -0.07 -3.56
CA ASP A 167 -3.94 -1.42 -3.24
C ASP A 167 -4.08 -2.28 -4.48
N ASN A 168 -3.91 -3.59 -4.30
CA ASN A 168 -4.06 -4.62 -5.31
C ASN A 168 -3.17 -4.39 -6.54
N LEU A 169 -1.96 -3.91 -6.32
CA LEU A 169 -0.97 -3.74 -7.38
C LEU A 169 -0.56 -5.08 -8.00
N ARG A 170 -0.07 -5.02 -9.24
CA ARG A 170 0.59 -6.14 -9.92
C ARG A 170 2.11 -5.95 -9.81
N LEU A 171 2.70 -6.49 -8.75
CA LEU A 171 4.13 -6.28 -8.43
C LEU A 171 5.05 -7.39 -8.97
N ASP A 172 4.51 -8.52 -9.43
CA ASP A 172 5.25 -9.66 -9.96
C ASP A 172 6.21 -9.27 -11.09
N ARG A 173 5.71 -8.51 -12.07
CA ARG A 173 6.52 -8.03 -13.20
C ARG A 173 7.53 -6.94 -12.80
N LEU A 174 7.20 -6.16 -11.77
CA LEU A 174 8.10 -5.13 -11.24
C LEU A 174 9.27 -5.76 -10.48
N ALA A 175 9.00 -6.77 -9.66
CA ALA A 175 10.04 -7.54 -8.96
C ALA A 175 10.99 -8.24 -9.94
N GLU A 176 10.46 -8.83 -11.03
CA GLU A 176 11.27 -9.40 -12.11
C GLU A 176 12.16 -8.33 -12.76
N ALA A 177 11.61 -7.15 -13.07
CA ALA A 177 12.38 -6.05 -13.62
C ALA A 177 13.48 -5.57 -12.66
N CYS A 178 13.17 -5.43 -11.36
CA CYS A 178 14.15 -5.03 -10.34
C CYS A 178 15.33 -6.01 -10.29
N ARG A 179 15.05 -7.32 -10.24
CA ARG A 179 16.09 -8.36 -10.28
C ARG A 179 16.93 -8.31 -11.54
N ARG A 180 16.29 -8.17 -12.71
CA ARG A 180 17.01 -8.12 -14.00
C ARG A 180 17.94 -6.91 -14.11
N HIS A 181 17.55 -5.78 -13.51
CA HIS A 181 18.33 -4.55 -13.53
C HIS A 181 19.25 -4.36 -12.32
N ASP A 182 19.22 -5.30 -11.36
CA ASP A 182 19.86 -5.16 -10.06
C ASP A 182 19.60 -3.79 -9.40
N ARG A 183 18.34 -3.36 -9.45
CA ARG A 183 17.92 -2.03 -9.01
C ARG A 183 16.50 -2.05 -8.47
N TRP A 184 16.34 -1.60 -7.23
CA TRP A 184 15.08 -1.66 -6.48
C TRP A 184 14.42 -0.30 -6.26
N SER A 185 14.95 0.74 -6.93
CA SER A 185 14.30 2.04 -7.04
C SER A 185 14.19 2.50 -8.49
N PHE A 186 13.12 3.21 -8.79
CA PHE A 186 12.74 3.58 -10.16
C PHE A 186 11.91 4.85 -10.15
N LEU A 187 11.73 5.49 -11.31
CA LEU A 187 10.72 6.54 -11.43
C LEU A 187 9.34 5.85 -11.44
N PHE A 188 8.45 6.29 -10.57
CA PHE A 188 7.10 5.74 -10.46
C PHE A 188 6.06 6.84 -10.70
N THR A 189 5.11 6.55 -11.57
CA THR A 189 4.05 7.49 -11.95
C THR A 189 2.69 6.85 -11.82
N ILE A 190 1.76 7.55 -11.18
CA ILE A 190 0.34 7.21 -11.15
C ILE A 190 -0.48 8.45 -11.52
N ALA A 191 -1.56 8.24 -12.27
CA ALA A 191 -2.53 9.27 -12.58
C ALA A 191 -3.92 8.72 -12.26
N PRO A 192 -4.52 9.08 -11.10
CA PRO A 192 -5.90 8.72 -10.83
C PRO A 192 -6.84 9.45 -11.78
N LEU A 193 -8.02 8.84 -11.98
CA LEU A 193 -9.12 9.49 -12.65
C LEU A 193 -9.56 10.72 -11.83
N ARG A 194 -9.91 11.79 -12.54
CA ARG A 194 -10.43 13.02 -11.96
C ARG A 194 -11.90 12.83 -11.59
N ILE A 195 -12.14 12.22 -10.43
CA ILE A 195 -13.48 11.93 -9.90
C ILE A 195 -13.77 12.92 -8.77
N GLU A 196 -14.59 13.93 -9.06
CA GLU A 196 -15.05 14.88 -8.05
C GLU A 196 -15.76 14.13 -6.91
N GLY A 197 -15.27 14.35 -5.68
CA GLY A 197 -15.78 13.67 -4.49
C GLY A 197 -15.49 12.17 -4.38
N GLY A 198 -14.66 11.59 -5.26
CA GLY A 198 -14.27 10.18 -5.20
C GLY A 198 -13.42 9.87 -3.95
N THR A 199 -13.69 8.73 -3.30
CA THR A 199 -12.91 8.23 -2.15
C THR A 199 -11.68 7.42 -2.56
N GLY A 200 -11.48 7.25 -3.86
CA GLY A 200 -10.35 6.56 -4.46
C GLY A 200 -10.50 6.58 -5.98
N SER A 201 -9.57 5.95 -6.69
CA SER A 201 -9.64 5.76 -8.13
C SER A 201 -8.88 4.52 -8.58
N PRO A 202 -9.38 3.76 -9.58
CA PRO A 202 -8.52 2.82 -10.28
C PRO A 202 -7.32 3.57 -10.90
N VAL A 203 -6.18 2.91 -10.95
CA VAL A 203 -4.95 3.44 -11.55
C VAL A 203 -4.25 2.37 -12.38
N ASN A 204 -3.45 2.83 -13.34
CA ASN A 204 -2.45 2.02 -14.01
C ASN A 204 -1.06 2.57 -13.65
N PRO A 205 -0.43 2.08 -12.57
CA PRO A 205 0.88 2.56 -12.16
C PRO A 205 1.97 2.13 -13.14
N VAL A 206 2.90 3.03 -13.43
CA VAL A 206 4.00 2.79 -14.35
C VAL A 206 5.33 3.00 -13.62
N ALA A 207 6.18 1.99 -13.66
CA ALA A 207 7.55 2.04 -13.20
C ALA A 207 8.51 2.16 -14.40
N LEU A 208 9.48 3.07 -14.30
CA LEU A 208 10.44 3.42 -15.33
C LEU A 208 11.87 3.27 -14.78
N PHE A 209 12.67 2.47 -15.46
CA PHE A 209 14.04 2.08 -15.13
C PHE A 209 15.04 2.89 -15.95
#